data_AF-A0AAW1HI90-F1
#
_entry.id   AF-A0AAW1HI90-F1
#
_cell.length_a   1.000
_cell.length_b   1.000
_cell.length_c   1.000
_cell.angle_alpha   90.00
_cell.angle_beta   90.00
_cell.angle_gamma   90.00
#
_symmetry.space_group_name_H-M   'P 1'
#
loop_
_entity.id
_entity.type
_entity.pdbx_description
1 polymer ?
#
loop_
_entity_poly.entity_id
_entity_poly.type
_entity_poly.pdbx_seq_one_letter_code
_entity_poly.pdbx_strand_id
1 'polypeptide(L)'
;MRKCFCGVRTSMLKSWTHENLGRRFEACSFYDPITKSRGCKYFRWIDRTQTDWQRDTINQLMMDKKILKSDVVLLKEEVIWFK
;
A
#
# COMPACT_ATOMS: atom_id res chain seq x y z
N MET A 1 9.38 2.20 -21.29
CA MET A 1 9.18 1.19 -20.21
C MET A 1 10.54 0.77 -19.68
N ARG A 2 10.81 0.89 -18.37
CA ARG A 2 12.14 0.57 -17.81
C ARG A 2 12.32 -0.94 -17.67
N LYS A 3 13.58 -1.38 -17.75
CA LYS A 3 13.99 -2.75 -17.48
C LYS A 3 14.69 -2.81 -16.12
N CYS A 4 14.47 -3.91 -15.39
CA CYS A 4 15.22 -4.21 -14.17
C CYS A 4 16.58 -4.86 -14.51
N PHE A 5 17.36 -5.23 -13.49
CA PHE A 5 18.66 -5.88 -13.71
C PHE A 5 18.58 -7.31 -14.26
N CYS A 6 17.39 -7.92 -14.32
CA CYS A 6 17.16 -9.16 -15.09
C CYS A 6 16.99 -8.92 -16.60
N GLY A 7 16.93 -7.66 -17.06
CA GLY A 7 16.63 -7.33 -18.46
C GLY A 7 15.15 -7.41 -18.85
N VAL A 8 14.27 -7.80 -17.91
CA VAL A 8 12.80 -7.80 -18.10
C VAL A 8 12.20 -6.46 -17.70
N ARG A 9 10.96 -6.20 -18.15
CA ARG A 9 10.24 -4.96 -17.83
C ARG A 9 9.97 -4.86 -16.31
N THR A 10 9.88 -3.66 -15.77
CA THR A 10 9.56 -3.44 -14.35
C THR A 10 8.04 -3.48 -14.10
N SER A 11 7.66 -3.82 -12.87
CA SER A 11 6.28 -3.72 -12.38
C SER A 11 6.10 -2.45 -11.54
N MET A 12 4.94 -1.81 -11.64
CA MET A 12 4.58 -0.64 -10.82
C MET A 12 3.72 -1.08 -9.64
N LEU A 13 4.14 -0.73 -8.43
CA LEU A 13 3.49 -1.12 -7.18
C LEU A 13 3.22 0.09 -6.29
N LYS A 14 2.38 -0.12 -5.28
CA LYS A 14 2.09 0.84 -4.21
C LYS A 14 2.62 0.28 -2.89
N SER A 15 3.31 1.11 -2.13
CA SER A 15 3.79 0.80 -0.79
C SER A 15 2.66 0.92 0.23
N TRP A 16 2.69 -0.01 1.19
CA TRP A 16 1.72 -0.11 2.29
C TRP A 16 2.40 -0.04 3.66
N THR A 17 3.68 0.31 3.72
CA THR A 17 4.37 0.53 5.00
C THR A 17 3.94 1.86 5.61
N HIS A 18 4.00 1.98 6.93
CA HIS A 18 3.67 3.21 7.65
C HIS A 18 4.50 4.41 7.16
N GLU A 19 5.78 4.19 6.86
CA GLU A 19 6.72 5.23 6.43
C GLU A 19 6.49 5.68 4.99
N ASN A 20 5.83 4.87 4.15
CA ASN A 20 5.71 5.10 2.71
C ASN A 20 4.28 4.80 2.20
N LEU A 21 3.27 5.01 3.03
CA LEU A 21 1.92 4.59 2.74
C LEU A 21 1.38 5.34 1.51
N GLY A 22 0.93 4.59 0.52
CA GLY A 22 0.37 5.16 -0.71
C GLY A 22 1.39 5.57 -1.77
N ARG A 23 2.70 5.61 -1.44
CA ARG A 23 3.76 5.90 -2.40
C ARG A 23 3.87 4.82 -3.48
N ARG A 24 4.23 5.20 -4.69
CA ARG A 24 4.36 4.32 -5.85
C ARG A 24 5.83 4.10 -6.23
N PHE A 25 6.18 2.85 -6.50
CA PHE A 25 7.52 2.47 -6.92
C PHE A 25 7.49 1.49 -8.09
N GLU A 26 8.58 1.45 -8.84
CA GLU A 26 8.89 0.37 -9.76
C GLU A 26 9.78 -0.65 -9.08
N ALA A 27 9.53 -1.93 -9.30
CA ALA A 27 10.39 -3.02 -8.86
C ALA A 27 10.61 -4.06 -9.96
N CYS A 28 11.52 -4.99 -9.71
CA CYS A 28 11.65 -6.21 -10.51
C CYS A 28 10.27 -6.92 -10.60
N SER A 29 9.89 -7.43 -11.78
CA SER A 29 8.64 -8.18 -11.91
C SER A 29 8.61 -9.50 -11.13
N PHE A 30 9.75 -9.97 -10.64
CA PHE A 30 9.87 -11.09 -9.71
C PHE A 30 9.89 -10.65 -8.24
N TYR A 31 9.57 -9.38 -7.94
CA TYR A 31 9.33 -8.91 -6.58
C TYR A 31 7.97 -9.45 -6.09
N ASP A 32 7.98 -10.08 -4.92
CA ASP A 32 6.78 -10.56 -4.25
C ASP A 32 6.69 -9.94 -2.84
N PRO A 33 5.68 -9.09 -2.59
CA PRO A 33 5.50 -8.45 -1.29
C PRO A 33 5.07 -9.43 -0.18
N ILE A 34 4.47 -10.58 -0.53
CA ILE A 34 3.98 -11.58 0.44
C ILE A 34 5.15 -12.41 0.94
N THR A 35 5.91 -13.02 0.04
CA THR A 35 7.08 -13.85 0.39
C THR A 35 8.34 -13.03 0.68
N LYS A 36 8.31 -11.72 0.43
CA LYS A 36 9.45 -10.79 0.51
C LYS A 36 10.60 -11.13 -0.47
N SER A 37 10.36 -11.99 -1.46
CA SER A 37 11.31 -12.20 -2.56
C SER A 37 11.50 -10.91 -3.34
N ARG A 38 12.76 -10.56 -3.66
CA ARG A 38 13.09 -9.29 -4.31
C ARG A 38 13.50 -9.41 -5.78
N GLY A 39 13.49 -10.61 -6.36
CA GLY A 39 14.10 -10.84 -7.68
C GLY A 39 15.53 -10.28 -7.72
N CYS A 40 15.84 -9.47 -8.75
CA CYS A 40 17.13 -8.78 -8.86
C CYS A 40 17.29 -7.53 -7.98
N LYS A 41 16.34 -7.23 -7.07
CA LYS A 41 16.39 -6.08 -6.16
C LYS A 41 16.34 -4.70 -6.83
N TYR A 42 16.01 -4.61 -8.12
CA TYR A 42 15.71 -3.33 -8.76
C TYR A 42 14.56 -2.63 -8.01
N PHE A 43 14.75 -1.36 -7.69
CA PHE A 43 13.77 -0.53 -6.99
C PHE A 43 13.93 0.94 -7.38
N ARG A 44 12.81 1.65 -7.57
CA ARG A 44 12.82 3.09 -7.84
C ARG A 44 11.49 3.74 -7.44
N TRP A 45 11.53 4.80 -6.65
CA TRP A 45 10.35 5.66 -6.45
C TRP A 45 9.99 6.37 -7.76
N ILE A 46 8.72 6.36 -8.13
CA ILE A 46 8.24 7.04 -9.35
C ILE A 46 7.43 8.30 -9.07
N ASP A 47 7.09 8.52 -7.81
CA ASP A 47 6.49 9.75 -7.33
C ASP A 47 7.48 10.62 -6.56
N ARG A 48 7.07 11.85 -6.30
CA ARG A 48 7.79 12.75 -5.41
C ARG A 48 7.75 12.19 -3.99
N THR A 49 8.80 12.49 -3.23
CA THR A 49 8.83 12.21 -1.80
C THR A 49 7.64 12.87 -1.11
N GLN A 50 6.95 12.13 -0.26
CA GLN A 50 5.87 12.65 0.56
C GLN A 50 6.43 13.54 1.68
N THR A 51 5.69 14.55 2.08
CA THR A 51 6.01 15.30 3.30
C THR A 51 5.59 14.51 4.54
N ASP A 52 6.13 14.89 5.70
CA ASP A 52 5.73 14.29 6.98
C ASP A 52 4.22 14.44 7.22
N TRP A 53 3.67 15.64 6.96
CA TRP A 53 2.23 15.89 7.06
C TRP A 53 1.41 14.96 6.16
N GLN A 54 1.85 14.73 4.92
CA GLN A 54 1.17 13.81 4.00
C GLN A 54 1.19 12.38 4.53
N ARG A 55 2.35 11.91 5.01
CA ARG A 55 2.48 10.57 5.61
C ARG A 55 1.53 10.42 6.80
N ASP A 56 1.56 11.36 7.73
CA ASP A 56 0.82 11.27 8.98
C ASP A 56 -0.69 11.36 8.73
N THR A 57 -1.12 12.25 7.83
CA THR A 57 -2.52 12.38 7.41
C THR A 57 -3.03 11.11 6.73
N ILE A 58 -2.26 10.51 5.81
CA ILE A 58 -2.67 9.28 5.11
C ILE A 58 -2.75 8.10 6.09
N ASN A 59 -1.82 8.00 7.04
CA ASN A 59 -1.86 6.99 8.10
C ASN A 59 -3.11 7.14 8.96
N GLN A 60 -3.43 8.36 9.39
CA GLN A 60 -4.64 8.62 10.19
C GLN A 60 -5.90 8.23 9.42
N LEU A 61 -6.05 8.68 8.17
CA LEU A 61 -7.21 8.34 7.33
C LEU A 61 -7.37 6.83 7.11
N MET A 62 -6.26 6.09 7.02
CA MET A 62 -6.30 4.63 6.90
C MET A 62 -6.73 3.94 8.19
N MET A 63 -6.38 4.50 9.35
CA MET A 63 -6.87 4.05 10.64
C MET A 63 -8.37 4.34 10.81
N ASP A 64 -8.79 5.58 10.52
CA ASP A 64 -10.20 5.99 10.59
C ASP A 64 -11.07 5.12 9.69
N LYS A 65 -10.60 4.83 8.46
CA LYS A 65 -11.27 3.91 7.54
C LYS A 65 -11.43 2.51 8.13
N LYS A 66 -10.46 2.02 8.90
CA LYS A 66 -10.55 0.69 9.53
C LYS A 66 -11.57 0.70 10.67
N ILE A 67 -11.59 1.76 11.48
CA ILE A 67 -12.56 1.96 12.56
C ILE A 67 -13.97 2.05 11.97
N LEU A 68 -14.20 2.94 11.00
CA LEU A 68 -15.51 3.10 10.36
C LEU A 68 -16.03 1.81 9.73
N LYS A 69 -15.15 0.99 9.15
CA LYS A 69 -15.54 -0.34 8.64
C LYS A 69 -16.00 -1.28 9.76
N SER A 70 -15.35 -1.23 10.92
CA SER A 70 -15.74 -1.99 12.10
C SER A 70 -17.09 -1.53 12.63
N ASP A 71 -17.29 -0.22 12.78
CA ASP A 71 -18.54 0.36 13.27
C ASP A 71 -19.72 -0.01 12.35
N VAL A 72 -19.50 0.03 11.03
CA VAL A 72 -20.51 -0.40 10.04
C VAL A 72 -20.88 -1.87 10.19
N VAL A 73 -19.93 -2.74 10.57
CA VAL A 73 -20.23 -4.16 10.83
C VAL A 73 -21.09 -4.30 12.09
N LEU A 74 -20.69 -3.65 13.18
CA LEU A 74 -21.42 -3.72 14.46
C LEU A 74 -22.86 -3.17 14.33
N LEU A 75 -23.03 -2.02 13.68
CA LEU A 75 -24.35 -1.43 13.45
C LEU A 75 -25.25 -2.33 12.59
N LYS A 76 -24.68 -3.05 11.62
CA LYS A 76 -25.45 -4.01 10.82
C LYS A 76 -25.92 -5.20 11.64
N GLU A 77 -25.07 -5.70 12.54
CA GLU A 77 -25.45 -6.78 13.45
C GLU A 77 -26.57 -6.34 14.38
N GLU A 78 -26.46 -5.16 15.01
CA GLU A 78 -27.54 -4.58 15.83
C GLU A 78 -28.86 -4.51 15.05
N VAL A 79 -28.84 -3.96 13.84
CA VAL A 79 -30.05 -3.87 12.99
C VAL A 79 -30.66 -5.24 12.68
N ILE A 80 -29.85 -6.29 12.53
CA ILE A 80 -30.34 -7.66 12.34
C ILE A 80 -31.02 -8.17 13.62
N TRP A 81 -30.44 -7.91 14.79
CA TRP A 81 -30.98 -8.36 16.08
C TRP A 81 -32.25 -7.62 16.51
N PHE A 82 -32.49 -6.40 16.00
CA PHE A 82 -33.69 -5.62 16.28
C PHE A 82 -34.84 -5.80 15.26
N LYS A 83 -34.70 -6.74 14.30
CA LYS A 83 -35.77 -7.15 13.37
C LYS A 83 -36.30 -8.53 13.74
#